data_AF-A0A9E5JG72-F1
#
_entry.id   AF-A0A9E5JG72-F1
#
_cell.length_a   1.000
_cell.length_b   1.000
_cell.length_c   1.000
_cell.angle_alpha   90.00
_cell.angle_beta   90.00
_cell.angle_gamma   90.00
#
_symmetry.space_group_name_H-M   'P 1'
#
loop_
_entity.id
_entity.type
_entity.pdbx_description
1 polymer ?
#
loop_
_entity_poly.entity_id
_entity_poly.type
_entity_poly.pdbx_seq_one_letter_code
_entity_poly.pdbx_strand_id
1 'polypeptide(L)'
;AGSDLASLQTKAVRDGDEWIITGQKVWTSGAHYSDIGEIICRTDPSLPKHKGMTAFLVDMKAPGVEIRPLRQMTGGASFNEVFFNEVRVPDWYRLGAENEGWGVALTTLMNERAAIGTGSGGGSDEVMRNIVGERVLGLPKDVGIDSKSPFRDLKVGTQKG
;
A
#
# COMPACT_ATOMS: atom_id res chain seq x y z
N ALA A 1 -7.76 -9.57 -10.59
CA ALA A 1 -8.59 -8.37 -10.36
C ALA A 1 -7.83 -7.16 -10.87
N GLY A 2 -8.37 -6.46 -11.87
CA GLY A 2 -7.79 -5.23 -12.43
C GLY A 2 -8.65 -4.02 -12.05
N SER A 3 -9.59 -3.64 -12.93
CA SER A 3 -10.52 -2.53 -12.67
C SER A 3 -11.50 -2.77 -11.52
N ASP A 4 -11.81 -4.04 -11.22
CA ASP A 4 -12.60 -4.44 -10.04
C ASP A 4 -11.70 -5.08 -8.98
N LEU A 5 -11.13 -4.24 -8.11
CA LEU A 5 -10.23 -4.68 -7.04
C LEU A 5 -10.93 -5.58 -6.02
N ALA A 6 -12.21 -5.34 -5.74
CA ALA A 6 -12.96 -6.07 -4.71
C ALA A 6 -13.14 -7.57 -5.05
N SER A 7 -13.04 -7.92 -6.33
CA SER A 7 -13.12 -9.31 -6.81
C SER A 7 -11.78 -10.06 -6.78
N LEU A 8 -10.77 -9.58 -6.04
CA LEU A 8 -9.49 -10.28 -5.87
C LEU A 8 -9.67 -11.68 -5.27
N GLN A 9 -8.81 -12.61 -5.71
CA GLN A 9 -8.86 -14.03 -5.34
C GLN A 9 -7.62 -14.49 -4.56
N THR A 10 -6.57 -13.66 -4.47
CA THR A 10 -5.42 -13.93 -3.60
C THR A 10 -5.93 -14.12 -2.18
N LYS A 11 -5.66 -15.26 -1.56
CA LYS A 11 -6.17 -15.61 -0.23
C LYS A 11 -5.08 -15.43 0.82
N ALA A 12 -5.48 -15.07 2.02
CA ALA A 12 -4.64 -15.14 3.22
C ALA A 12 -5.42 -15.90 4.30
N VAL A 13 -4.81 -16.94 4.86
CA VAL A 13 -5.42 -17.77 5.91
C VAL A 13 -4.59 -17.63 7.18
N ARG A 14 -5.24 -17.40 8.31
CA ARG A 14 -4.58 -17.24 9.60
C ARG A 14 -4.07 -18.60 10.10
N ASP A 15 -2.81 -18.66 10.50
CA ASP A 15 -2.14 -19.82 11.11
C ASP A 15 -1.38 -19.35 12.34
N GLY A 16 -2.00 -19.43 13.52
CA GLY A 16 -1.42 -18.92 14.77
C GLY A 16 -1.26 -17.40 14.77
N ASP A 17 0.00 -16.95 14.84
CA ASP A 17 0.44 -15.55 14.78
C ASP A 17 0.91 -15.12 13.38
N GLU A 18 0.76 -16.00 12.39
CA GLU A 18 1.11 -15.75 10.99
C GLU A 18 -0.10 -15.88 10.06
N TRP A 19 0.12 -15.46 8.81
CA TRP A 19 -0.79 -15.57 7.69
C TRP A 19 -0.12 -16.33 6.56
N ILE A 20 -0.82 -17.29 5.98
CA ILE A 20 -0.39 -18.03 4.80
C ILE A 20 -1.06 -17.41 3.59
N ILE A 21 -0.26 -16.77 2.74
CA ILE A 21 -0.72 -16.08 1.53
C ILE A 21 -0.57 -17.00 0.32
N THR A 22 -1.62 -17.08 -0.50
CA THR A 22 -1.57 -17.83 -1.76
C THR A 22 -2.32 -17.09 -2.86
N GLY A 23 -1.70 -16.97 -4.03
CA GLY A 23 -2.34 -16.47 -5.23
C GLY A 23 -1.38 -15.76 -6.16
N GLN A 24 -1.94 -14.93 -7.03
CA GLN A 24 -1.19 -14.28 -8.09
C GLN A 24 -1.61 -12.81 -8.22
N LYS A 25 -0.64 -11.95 -8.45
CA LYS A 25 -0.83 -10.55 -8.86
C LYS A 25 -0.16 -10.34 -10.22
N VAL A 26 -0.77 -9.51 -11.04
CA VAL A 26 -0.29 -9.18 -12.38
C VAL A 26 -0.22 -7.66 -12.48
N TRP A 27 0.72 -7.16 -13.27
CA TRP A 27 0.99 -5.72 -13.43
C TRP A 27 1.63 -5.06 -12.21
N THR A 28 2.41 -5.81 -11.41
CA THR A 28 3.13 -5.27 -10.27
C THR A 28 4.39 -4.53 -10.74
N SER A 29 4.35 -3.20 -10.73
CA SER A 29 5.48 -2.34 -11.10
C SER A 29 6.69 -2.57 -10.20
N GLY A 30 7.88 -2.70 -10.78
CA GLY A 30 9.15 -2.72 -10.04
C GLY A 30 9.36 -3.92 -9.10
N ALA A 31 8.47 -4.91 -9.07
CA ALA A 31 8.52 -6.03 -8.11
C ALA A 31 9.90 -6.71 -8.03
N HIS A 32 10.59 -6.90 -9.15
CA HIS A 32 11.91 -7.53 -9.22
C HIS A 32 13.04 -6.70 -8.59
N TYR A 33 12.81 -5.42 -8.28
CA TYR A 33 13.74 -4.55 -7.56
C TYR A 33 13.33 -4.28 -6.11
N SER A 34 12.08 -4.59 -5.73
CA SER A 34 11.55 -4.28 -4.41
C SER A 34 11.96 -5.32 -3.38
N ASP A 35 12.34 -4.86 -2.18
CA ASP A 35 12.52 -5.73 -1.02
C ASP A 35 11.18 -6.05 -0.34
N ILE A 36 10.26 -5.07 -0.33
CA ILE A 36 8.95 -5.17 0.30
C ILE A 36 7.85 -4.81 -0.70
N GLY A 37 6.74 -5.56 -0.67
CA GLY A 37 5.53 -5.28 -1.41
C GLY A 37 4.32 -5.06 -0.48
N GLU A 38 3.36 -4.27 -0.94
CA GLU A 38 2.01 -4.23 -0.36
C GLU A 38 1.13 -5.25 -1.09
N ILE A 39 0.39 -6.07 -0.34
CA ILE A 39 -0.54 -7.04 -0.90
C ILE A 39 -1.88 -7.02 -0.19
N ILE A 40 -2.96 -6.95 -0.96
CA ILE A 40 -4.34 -7.10 -0.46
C ILE A 40 -4.83 -8.51 -0.79
N CYS A 41 -5.29 -9.20 0.24
CA CYS A 41 -5.73 -10.59 0.20
C CYS A 41 -7.16 -10.73 0.74
N ARG A 42 -7.86 -11.74 0.24
CA ARG A 42 -9.14 -12.21 0.73
C ARG A 42 -8.89 -13.04 1.99
N THR A 43 -9.39 -12.57 3.13
CA THR A 43 -9.29 -13.26 4.43
C THR A 43 -10.62 -13.89 4.83
N ASP A 44 -11.74 -13.28 4.43
CA ASP A 44 -13.08 -13.85 4.61
C ASP A 44 -13.88 -13.77 3.30
N PRO A 45 -14.11 -14.89 2.61
CA PRO A 45 -14.92 -14.97 1.39
C PRO A 45 -16.44 -14.98 1.64
N SER A 46 -16.88 -15.15 2.88
CA SER A 46 -18.31 -15.12 3.24
C SER A 46 -18.85 -13.69 3.34
N LEU A 47 -17.97 -12.71 3.58
CA LEU A 47 -18.33 -11.31 3.67
C LEU A 47 -18.51 -10.66 2.28
N PRO A 48 -19.30 -9.56 2.19
CA PRO A 48 -19.45 -8.81 0.94
C PRO A 48 -18.10 -8.39 0.37
N LYS A 49 -17.96 -8.28 -0.96
CA LYS A 49 -16.67 -8.08 -1.66
C LYS A 49 -15.77 -6.93 -1.15
N HIS A 50 -16.35 -5.83 -0.65
CA HIS A 50 -15.61 -4.69 -0.08
C HIS A 50 -15.26 -4.84 1.41
N LYS A 51 -15.70 -5.93 2.03
CA LYS A 51 -15.36 -6.39 3.37
C LYS A 51 -14.64 -7.72 3.22
N GLY A 52 -14.01 -8.23 4.28
CA GLY A 52 -13.36 -9.55 4.23
C GLY A 52 -12.03 -9.58 3.47
N MET A 53 -11.41 -8.41 3.29
CA MET A 53 -10.05 -8.30 2.73
C MET A 53 -9.13 -7.69 3.75
N THR A 54 -7.87 -8.09 3.72
CA THR A 54 -6.84 -7.60 4.62
C THR A 54 -5.61 -7.23 3.81
N ALA A 55 -4.96 -6.12 4.17
CA ALA A 55 -3.73 -5.66 3.55
C ALA A 55 -2.52 -6.08 4.40
N PHE A 56 -1.43 -6.43 3.74
CA PHE A 56 -0.18 -6.87 4.37
C PHE A 56 1.01 -6.25 3.66
N LEU A 57 2.11 -6.06 4.41
CA LEU A 57 3.44 -6.02 3.84
C LEU A 57 3.92 -7.47 3.60
N VAL A 58 4.66 -7.69 2.52
CA VAL A 58 5.28 -8.98 2.21
C VAL A 58 6.73 -8.76 1.79
N ASP A 59 7.62 -9.60 2.31
CA ASP A 59 9.00 -9.67 1.83
C ASP A 59 9.01 -10.33 0.44
N MET A 60 9.45 -9.58 -0.56
CA MET A 60 9.44 -10.01 -1.97
C MET A 60 10.52 -11.06 -2.27
N LYS A 61 11.42 -11.33 -1.31
CA LYS A 61 12.44 -12.39 -1.37
C LYS A 61 12.09 -13.59 -0.49
N ALA A 62 10.93 -13.58 0.18
CA ALA A 62 10.50 -14.67 1.03
C ALA A 62 10.35 -15.99 0.24
N PRO A 63 10.60 -17.15 0.88
CA PRO A 63 10.30 -18.44 0.29
C PRO A 63 8.83 -18.51 -0.19
N GLY A 64 8.64 -18.97 -1.42
CA GLY A 64 7.31 -19.06 -2.05
C GLY A 64 6.90 -17.82 -2.86
N VAL A 65 7.68 -16.75 -2.86
CA VAL A 65 7.51 -15.62 -3.78
C VAL A 65 8.25 -15.90 -5.09
N GLU A 66 7.55 -15.86 -6.21
CA GLU A 66 8.14 -15.95 -7.54
C GLU A 66 7.75 -14.72 -8.36
N ILE A 67 8.75 -14.04 -8.93
CA ILE A 67 8.56 -12.82 -9.73
C ILE A 67 8.94 -13.11 -11.18
N ARG A 68 8.02 -12.85 -12.10
CA ARG A 68 8.21 -12.99 -13.55
C ARG A 68 8.05 -11.64 -14.25
N PRO A 69 9.13 -11.04 -14.75
CA PRO A 69 9.05 -9.79 -15.49
C PRO A 69 8.24 -9.96 -16.79
N LEU A 70 7.31 -9.03 -17.02
CA LEU A 70 6.49 -8.96 -18.24
C LEU A 70 7.17 -8.04 -19.25
N ARG A 71 7.59 -8.60 -20.38
CA ARG A 71 8.17 -7.82 -21.48
C ARG A 71 7.10 -6.99 -22.16
N GLN A 72 7.30 -5.67 -22.17
CA GLN A 72 6.44 -4.70 -22.82
C GLN A 72 6.81 -4.56 -24.32
N MET A 73 5.91 -4.01 -25.13
CA MET A 73 6.16 -3.73 -26.55
C MET A 73 7.36 -2.80 -26.78
N THR A 74 7.67 -1.95 -25.80
CA THR A 74 8.85 -1.05 -25.80
C THR A 74 10.16 -1.77 -25.56
N GLY A 75 10.15 -3.09 -25.30
CA GLY A 75 11.32 -3.90 -24.95
C GLY A 75 11.71 -3.86 -23.47
N GLY A 76 11.12 -2.96 -22.68
CA GLY A 76 11.32 -2.88 -21.22
C GLY A 76 10.53 -3.95 -20.44
N ALA A 77 10.85 -4.11 -19.17
CA ALA A 77 10.19 -5.07 -18.28
C ALA A 77 9.83 -4.45 -16.92
N SER A 78 9.21 -3.26 -16.94
CA SER A 78 8.90 -2.52 -15.71
C SER A 78 7.79 -3.15 -14.86
N PHE A 79 6.97 -4.03 -15.43
CA PHE A 79 5.87 -4.72 -14.76
C PHE A 79 6.15 -6.20 -14.61
N ASN A 80 5.53 -6.81 -13.60
CA ASN A 80 5.77 -8.21 -13.26
C ASN A 80 4.45 -8.94 -13.03
N GLU A 81 4.52 -10.24 -13.22
CA GLU A 81 3.65 -11.20 -12.59
C GLU A 81 4.31 -11.67 -11.29
N VAL A 82 3.56 -11.72 -10.20
CA VAL A 82 4.07 -12.16 -8.90
C VAL A 82 3.17 -13.27 -8.38
N PHE A 83 3.78 -14.42 -8.11
CA PHE A 83 3.13 -15.59 -7.54
C PHE A 83 3.52 -15.70 -6.07
N PHE A 84 2.52 -16.00 -5.24
CA PHE A 84 2.67 -16.27 -3.82
C PHE A 84 2.20 -17.69 -3.60
N ASN A 85 3.11 -18.59 -3.25
CA ASN A 85 2.83 -19.98 -2.96
C ASN A 85 3.08 -20.26 -1.47
N GLU A 86 1.99 -20.24 -0.69
CA GLU A 86 2.00 -20.48 0.75
C GLU A 86 3.02 -19.63 1.53
N VAL A 87 3.16 -18.36 1.13
CA VAL A 87 4.10 -17.42 1.75
C VAL A 87 3.63 -17.08 3.16
N ARG A 88 4.49 -17.29 4.16
CA ARG A 88 4.21 -16.96 5.56
C ARG A 88 4.53 -15.50 5.84
N VAL A 89 3.56 -14.79 6.40
CA VAL A 89 3.65 -13.38 6.77
C VAL A 89 3.24 -13.22 8.23
N PRO A 90 4.07 -12.65 9.11
CA PRO A 90 3.69 -12.41 10.50
C PRO A 90 2.50 -11.44 10.61
N ASP A 91 1.64 -11.59 11.62
CA ASP A 91 0.48 -10.71 11.80
C ASP A 91 0.87 -9.23 12.00
N TRP A 92 2.06 -8.94 12.51
CA TRP A 92 2.55 -7.56 12.67
C TRP A 92 2.93 -6.87 11.34
N TYR A 93 3.00 -7.60 10.22
CA TYR A 93 3.08 -7.04 8.87
C TYR A 93 1.70 -6.65 8.30
N ARG A 94 0.61 -6.92 9.03
CA ARG A 94 -0.75 -6.53 8.63
C ARG A 94 -0.93 -5.02 8.73
N LEU A 95 -1.50 -4.44 7.68
CA LEU A 95 -1.83 -3.03 7.58
C LEU A 95 -3.31 -2.83 7.94
N GLY A 96 -3.57 -2.20 9.09
CA GLY A 96 -4.93 -2.04 9.62
C GLY A 96 -5.47 -3.31 10.26
N ALA A 97 -6.76 -3.33 10.58
CA ALA A 97 -7.43 -4.48 11.19
C ALA A 97 -7.71 -5.60 10.16
N GLU A 98 -7.85 -6.83 10.64
CA GLU A 98 -8.34 -7.94 9.82
C GLU A 98 -9.70 -7.58 9.21
N ASN A 99 -9.89 -7.90 7.94
CA ASN A 99 -11.09 -7.61 7.13
C ASN A 99 -11.34 -6.12 6.80
N GLU A 100 -10.46 -5.20 7.24
CA GLU A 100 -10.52 -3.76 6.99
C GLU A 100 -9.53 -3.26 5.91
N GLY A 101 -8.97 -4.18 5.12
CA GLY A 101 -8.00 -3.88 4.06
C GLY A 101 -8.54 -3.03 2.91
N TRP A 102 -9.86 -2.88 2.77
CA TRP A 102 -10.46 -2.00 1.77
C TRP A 102 -10.13 -0.52 2.02
N GLY A 103 -10.07 -0.10 3.29
CA GLY A 103 -9.68 1.27 3.63
C GLY A 103 -8.23 1.57 3.27
N VAL A 104 -7.35 0.59 3.48
CA VAL A 104 -5.93 0.67 3.06
C VAL A 104 -5.86 0.78 1.54
N ALA A 105 -6.54 -0.11 0.82
CA ALA A 105 -6.59 -0.12 -0.64
C ALA A 105 -7.02 1.23 -1.25
N LEU A 106 -8.10 1.81 -0.72
CA LEU A 106 -8.58 3.12 -1.18
C LEU A 106 -7.55 4.22 -0.89
N THR A 107 -6.90 4.17 0.27
CA THR A 107 -5.87 5.14 0.65
C THR A 107 -4.68 5.07 -0.32
N THR A 108 -4.18 3.88 -0.61
CA THR A 108 -3.10 3.64 -1.57
C THR A 108 -3.48 4.16 -2.97
N LEU A 109 -4.65 3.78 -3.48
CA LEU A 109 -5.13 4.22 -4.80
C LEU A 109 -5.35 5.73 -4.90
N MET A 110 -5.84 6.38 -3.83
CA MET A 110 -6.00 7.84 -3.79
C MET A 110 -4.64 8.54 -3.86
N ASN A 111 -3.64 8.02 -3.16
CA ASN A 111 -2.28 8.55 -3.20
C ASN A 111 -1.63 8.37 -4.57
N GLU A 112 -1.74 7.18 -5.18
CA GLU A 112 -1.24 6.93 -6.53
C GLU A 112 -1.87 7.87 -7.56
N ARG A 113 -3.19 8.11 -7.45
CA ARG A 113 -3.89 9.08 -8.31
C ARG A 113 -3.36 10.50 -8.15
N ALA A 114 -3.07 10.92 -6.92
CA ALA A 114 -2.48 12.23 -6.65
C ALA A 114 -1.06 12.33 -7.23
N ALA A 115 -0.21 11.32 -6.98
CA ALA A 115 1.17 11.28 -7.45
C ALA A 115 1.30 11.25 -8.98
N ILE A 116 0.36 10.60 -9.69
CA ILE A 116 0.28 10.63 -11.16
C ILE A 116 -0.24 11.99 -11.65
N GLY A 117 -1.14 12.63 -10.91
CA GLY A 117 -1.72 13.94 -11.25
C GLY A 117 -0.78 15.13 -11.03
N THR A 118 0.14 15.03 -10.07
CA THR A 118 1.18 16.01 -9.79
C THR A 118 2.51 15.46 -10.27
N GLY A 119 2.85 15.69 -11.54
CA GLY A 119 4.10 15.18 -12.13
C GLY A 119 5.31 15.39 -11.21
N SER A 120 5.95 14.29 -10.82
CA SER A 120 7.35 14.17 -10.40
C SER A 120 7.98 15.41 -9.71
N GLY A 121 7.34 15.95 -8.68
CA GLY A 121 7.82 17.20 -8.07
C GLY A 121 7.23 17.47 -6.69
N GLY A 122 7.90 16.96 -5.66
CA GLY A 122 7.87 17.49 -4.30
C GLY A 122 6.57 17.32 -3.52
N GLY A 123 6.42 16.19 -2.83
CA GLY A 123 5.40 16.04 -1.79
C GLY A 123 5.12 14.61 -1.33
N SER A 124 5.55 13.60 -2.09
CA SER A 124 5.24 12.19 -1.84
C SER A 124 5.77 11.68 -0.49
N ASP A 125 6.99 12.04 -0.10
CA ASP A 125 7.66 11.40 1.03
C ASP A 125 7.15 11.88 2.40
N GLU A 126 6.86 13.18 2.55
CA GLU A 126 6.31 13.74 3.80
C GLU A 126 4.83 13.37 4.00
N VAL A 127 4.06 13.28 2.92
CA VAL A 127 2.66 12.83 2.98
C VAL A 127 2.58 11.35 3.35
N MET A 128 3.44 10.50 2.77
CA MET A 128 3.50 9.07 3.09
C MET A 128 3.94 8.84 4.55
N ARG A 129 4.94 9.60 5.04
CA ARG A 129 5.43 9.51 6.42
C ARG A 129 4.38 9.97 7.44
N ASN A 130 3.69 11.07 7.18
CA ASN A 130 2.66 11.59 8.07
C ASN A 130 1.40 10.70 8.09
N ILE A 131 1.03 10.08 6.98
CA ILE A 131 -0.19 9.25 6.90
C ILE A 131 0.03 7.83 7.44
N VAL A 132 1.16 7.19 7.16
CA VAL A 132 1.52 5.91 7.80
C VAL A 132 1.69 6.11 9.30
N GLY A 133 2.33 7.21 9.71
CA GLY A 133 2.41 7.60 11.11
C GLY A 133 1.05 7.82 11.76
N GLU A 134 0.20 8.66 11.20
CA GLU A 134 -1.08 9.09 11.81
C GLU A 134 -2.17 8.01 11.74
N ARG A 135 -2.39 7.40 10.58
CA ARG A 135 -3.59 6.57 10.32
C ARG A 135 -3.35 5.08 10.49
N VAL A 136 -2.11 4.62 10.36
CA VAL A 136 -1.75 3.20 10.53
C VAL A 136 -1.09 2.98 11.89
N LEU A 137 -0.18 3.87 12.31
CA LEU A 137 0.59 3.74 13.56
C LEU A 137 0.07 4.58 14.74
N GLY A 138 -0.90 5.49 14.53
CA GLY A 138 -1.49 6.32 15.58
C GLY A 138 -0.57 7.40 16.16
N LEU A 139 0.48 7.80 15.45
CA LEU A 139 1.44 8.82 15.87
C LEU A 139 0.82 10.24 15.85
N PRO A 140 1.26 11.15 16.73
CA PRO A 140 0.79 12.54 16.74
C PRO A 140 1.13 13.25 15.43
N LYS A 141 0.23 14.12 14.96
CA LYS A 141 0.49 14.99 13.81
C LYS A 141 1.69 15.89 14.07
N ASP A 142 2.62 15.95 13.12
CA ASP A 142 3.60 17.03 13.09
C ASP A 142 2.89 18.36 12.87
N VAL A 143 3.41 19.42 13.51
CA VAL A 143 2.82 20.77 13.52
C VAL A 143 2.90 21.41 12.13
N GLY A 144 1.88 21.16 11.32
CA GLY A 144 1.60 21.88 10.08
C GLY A 144 0.84 23.19 10.34
N ILE A 145 1.09 24.19 9.50
CA ILE A 145 0.49 25.53 9.55
C ILE A 145 -1.05 25.43 9.65
N ASP A 146 -1.62 26.05 10.68
CA ASP A 146 -3.05 26.06 10.96
C ASP A 146 -3.84 26.83 9.89
N SER A 147 -4.65 26.11 9.11
CA SER A 147 -5.56 26.65 8.11
C SER A 147 -6.66 27.57 8.67
N LYS A 148 -6.81 27.66 10.00
CA LYS A 148 -7.76 28.57 10.65
C LYS A 148 -7.18 29.94 10.97
N SER A 149 -5.87 30.13 10.78
CA SER A 149 -5.21 31.41 11.02
C SER A 149 -5.31 32.31 9.78
N PRO A 150 -5.78 33.56 9.91
CA PRO A 150 -5.75 34.54 8.82
C PRO A 150 -4.33 34.70 8.27
N PHE A 151 -4.20 34.92 6.97
CA PHE A 151 -2.90 35.05 6.28
C PHE A 151 -1.94 36.10 6.90
N ARG A 152 -2.49 37.09 7.63
CA ARG A 152 -1.72 38.13 8.34
C ARG A 152 -1.01 37.64 9.60
N ASP A 153 -1.40 36.50 10.15
CA ASP A 153 -0.89 35.98 11.43
C ASP A 153 0.16 34.87 11.24
N LEU A 154 0.53 34.57 9.99
CA LEU A 154 1.62 33.67 9.66
C LEU A 154 2.97 34.35 9.93
N LYS A 155 3.70 33.89 10.95
CA LYS A 155 5.11 34.27 11.16
C LYS A 155 5.97 33.64 10.05
N VAL A 156 6.15 34.38 8.96
CA VAL A 156 7.16 34.08 7.95
C VAL A 156 8.52 34.63 8.39
N GLY A 157 9.54 33.76 8.40
CA GLY A 157 10.87 34.02 8.97
C GLY A 157 11.77 35.02 8.22
N THR A 158 11.21 36.07 7.61
CA THR A 158 12.00 37.04 6.81
C THR A 158 11.62 38.51 7.01
N GLN A 159 11.17 38.91 8.21
CA GLN A 159 11.17 40.33 8.59
C GLN A 159 12.16 40.56 9.74
N LYS A 160 13.34 41.09 9.38
CA LYS A 160 14.19 41.88 10.27
C LYS A 160 13.82 43.36 10.05
N GLY A 161 13.54 44.06 11.15
CA GLY A 161 13.45 45.52 11.22
C GLY A 161 12.04 46.06 11.10
#